data_AF-A0A1S8CUX8-F1
#
_entry.id   AF-A0A1S8CUX8-F1
#
_cell.length_a   1.000
_cell.length_b   1.000
_cell.length_c   1.000
_cell.angle_alpha   90.00
_cell.angle_beta   90.00
_cell.angle_gamma   90.00
#
_symmetry.space_group_name_H-M   'P 1'
#
loop_
_entity.id
_entity.type
_entity.pdbx_description
1 polymer ?
#
loop_
_entity_poly.entity_id
_entity_poly.type
_entity_poly.pdbx_seq_one_letter_code
_entity_poly.pdbx_strand_id
1 'polypeptide(L)'
;MKVREVIAVGFILLAVLFISGCASTALKKGAADSIAQTRHDLKQAQKVYANFSGLPFALLPSKKTNIEFNNSLPVYRLDQHNTYVKGFQLPAFIQPYRIIIKGSGRGFADGNVAMFAPVIYTLDAHYQVLRVFKADDLVRRGATTLERTVFINPSNRAEQYLLIFGETGDLSFESSTASITTAIVPAGPVIVPWHSASQKTSRIYYAPTGRVEIEAIP
;
A
#
# COMPACT_ATOMS: atom_id res chain seq x y z
N MET A 1 35.52 26.63 -68.45
CA MET A 1 35.44 28.11 -68.43
C MET A 1 34.02 28.48 -68.01
N LYS A 2 33.84 29.04 -66.79
CA LYS A 2 33.53 30.47 -66.57
C LYS A 2 32.19 30.83 -67.24
N VAL A 3 31.08 31.16 -66.54
CA VAL A 3 30.92 32.25 -65.57
C VAL A 3 29.46 32.34 -65.06
N ARG A 4 29.31 32.52 -63.73
CA ARG A 4 28.34 33.34 -62.93
C ARG A 4 26.84 33.02 -62.86
N GLU A 5 26.31 32.77 -61.64
CA GLU A 5 25.62 33.69 -60.68
C GLU A 5 24.25 34.15 -61.22
N VAL A 6 23.12 34.05 -60.49
CA VAL A 6 22.70 34.98 -59.42
C VAL A 6 21.63 34.33 -58.53
N ILE A 7 21.93 34.26 -57.22
CA ILE A 7 21.15 34.61 -56.03
C ILE A 7 19.61 34.77 -56.18
N ALA A 8 18.86 33.97 -55.41
CA ALA A 8 17.57 34.39 -54.86
C ALA A 8 17.46 33.97 -53.39
N VAL A 9 17.68 34.95 -52.53
CA VAL A 9 17.39 34.95 -51.10
C VAL A 9 15.86 35.02 -50.92
N GLY A 10 15.30 34.16 -50.08
CA GLY A 10 13.90 34.24 -49.65
C GLY A 10 13.69 33.32 -48.45
N PHE A 11 14.00 33.76 -47.23
CA PHE A 11 13.01 34.31 -46.29
C PHE A 11 11.69 33.50 -46.24
N ILE A 12 11.71 32.36 -45.54
CA ILE A 12 10.54 31.89 -44.79
C ILE A 12 10.99 31.51 -43.39
N LEU A 13 10.98 32.54 -42.55
CA LEU A 13 10.94 32.46 -41.10
C LEU A 13 9.46 32.40 -40.73
N LEU A 14 8.90 31.23 -40.41
CA LEU A 14 7.57 31.16 -39.81
C LEU A 14 7.35 29.87 -38.98
N ALA A 15 7.12 30.09 -37.69
CA ALA A 15 6.44 29.20 -36.74
C ALA A 15 7.19 27.95 -36.22
N VAL A 16 8.26 28.18 -35.44
CA VAL A 16 8.66 27.27 -34.33
C VAL A 16 8.33 27.98 -33.02
N LEU A 17 7.05 27.99 -32.64
CA LEU A 17 6.54 28.40 -31.34
C LEU A 17 5.24 27.63 -31.11
N PHE A 18 5.05 27.10 -29.91
CA PHE A 18 3.92 26.28 -29.42
C PHE A 18 4.09 24.75 -29.41
N ILE A 19 5.11 24.23 -28.71
CA ILE A 19 4.95 23.00 -27.93
C ILE A 19 5.79 23.06 -26.64
N SER A 20 5.49 24.01 -25.75
CA SER A 20 6.08 24.09 -24.41
C SER A 20 4.98 24.29 -23.37
N GLY A 21 4.00 23.39 -23.39
CA GLY A 21 2.81 23.50 -22.55
C GLY A 21 2.22 22.15 -22.24
N CYS A 22 2.93 21.31 -21.48
CA CYS A 22 2.37 20.45 -20.45
C CYS A 22 3.50 19.66 -19.77
N ALA A 23 3.25 19.28 -18.52
CA ALA A 23 4.06 18.37 -17.68
C ALA A 23 5.19 19.00 -16.85
N SER A 24 4.80 19.79 -15.85
CA SER A 24 5.48 19.72 -14.55
C SER A 24 4.51 19.84 -13.37
N THR A 25 3.41 19.08 -13.37
CA THR A 25 2.77 18.68 -12.11
C THR A 25 3.57 17.52 -11.50
N ALA A 26 4.81 17.79 -11.12
CA ALA A 26 5.63 16.86 -10.38
C ALA A 26 5.81 17.41 -8.96
N LEU A 27 5.55 16.53 -7.98
CA LEU A 27 5.74 16.69 -6.52
C LEU A 27 4.55 17.25 -5.73
N LYS A 28 3.38 16.57 -5.80
CA LYS A 28 2.63 16.33 -4.55
C LYS A 28 3.36 15.25 -3.76
N LYS A 29 4.26 15.70 -2.90
CA LYS A 29 4.92 14.90 -1.87
C LYS A 29 3.86 14.34 -0.92
N GLY A 30 3.39 13.13 -1.19
CA GLY A 30 2.87 12.16 -0.22
C GLY A 30 1.85 12.65 0.81
N ALA A 31 0.86 13.45 0.42
CA ALA A 31 -0.35 13.56 1.23
C ALA A 31 -1.06 12.20 1.18
N ALA A 32 -1.58 11.73 2.31
CA ALA A 32 -2.51 10.61 2.32
C ALA A 32 -3.68 10.99 1.40
N ASP A 33 -3.89 10.27 0.31
CA ASP A 33 -5.11 10.43 -0.46
C ASP A 33 -6.27 10.05 0.47
N SER A 34 -7.32 10.88 0.54
CA SER A 34 -8.50 10.53 1.35
C SER A 34 -9.01 9.17 0.91
N ILE A 35 -9.42 8.33 1.87
CA ILE A 35 -9.93 6.98 1.62
C ILE A 35 -11.08 7.03 0.60
N ALA A 36 -11.92 8.07 0.67
CA ALA A 36 -13.02 8.27 -0.26
C ALA A 36 -12.54 8.50 -1.70
N GLN A 37 -11.49 9.32 -1.89
CA GLN A 37 -10.92 9.57 -3.22
C GLN A 37 -10.30 8.30 -3.78
N THR A 38 -9.53 7.56 -2.98
CA THR A 38 -8.93 6.30 -3.44
C THR A 38 -10.00 5.27 -3.83
N ARG A 39 -11.09 5.16 -3.07
CA ARG A 39 -12.22 4.30 -3.42
C ARG A 39 -12.89 4.74 -4.73
N HIS A 40 -12.99 6.05 -4.97
CA HIS A 40 -13.46 6.60 -6.25
C HIS A 40 -12.52 6.16 -7.38
N ASP A 41 -11.22 6.39 -7.24
CA ASP A 41 -10.22 6.08 -8.28
C ASP A 41 -10.21 4.59 -8.63
N LEU A 42 -10.32 3.72 -7.63
CA LEU A 42 -10.43 2.27 -7.83
C LEU A 42 -11.69 1.86 -8.62
N LYS A 43 -12.81 2.57 -8.47
CA LYS A 43 -14.02 2.35 -9.27
C LYS A 43 -13.84 2.79 -10.73
N GLN A 44 -13.00 3.78 -10.99
CA GLN A 44 -12.74 4.35 -12.32
C GLN A 44 -11.49 3.77 -13.00
N ALA A 45 -10.86 2.73 -12.42
CA ALA A 45 -9.64 2.15 -12.95
C ALA A 45 -9.85 1.61 -14.38
N GLN A 46 -9.06 2.08 -15.34
CA GLN A 46 -9.19 1.73 -16.77
C GLN A 46 -8.92 0.25 -17.05
N LYS A 47 -7.98 -0.36 -16.32
CA LYS A 47 -7.61 -1.77 -16.47
C LYS A 47 -7.84 -2.49 -15.15
N VAL A 48 -8.77 -3.43 -15.16
CA VAL A 48 -9.11 -4.27 -14.01
C VAL A 48 -8.92 -5.73 -14.40
N TYR A 49 -8.08 -6.44 -13.67
CA TYR A 49 -7.84 -7.87 -13.86
C TYR A 49 -8.94 -8.67 -13.19
N ALA A 50 -9.48 -9.67 -13.90
CA ALA A 50 -10.52 -10.57 -13.41
C ALA A 50 -9.98 -11.92 -12.90
N ASN A 51 -8.76 -12.30 -13.31
CA ASN A 51 -8.11 -13.54 -12.92
C ASN A 51 -6.67 -13.27 -12.43
N PHE A 52 -6.18 -14.17 -11.58
CA PHE A 52 -4.81 -14.07 -11.06
C PHE A 52 -3.76 -14.39 -12.13
N SER A 53 -4.05 -15.29 -13.07
CA SER A 53 -3.12 -15.66 -14.14
C SER A 53 -2.75 -14.50 -15.08
N GLY A 54 -3.62 -13.48 -15.21
CA GLY A 54 -3.32 -12.28 -15.98
C GLY A 54 -2.48 -11.23 -15.24
N LEU A 55 -2.28 -11.37 -13.92
CA LEU A 55 -1.54 -10.38 -13.13
C LEU A 55 -0.03 -10.45 -13.41
N PRO A 56 0.67 -9.31 -13.40
CA PRO A 56 2.13 -9.31 -13.46
C PRO A 56 2.71 -9.75 -12.10
N PHE A 57 3.48 -10.83 -12.09
CA PHE A 57 4.23 -11.30 -10.92
C PHE A 57 5.69 -10.88 -11.03
N ALA A 58 6.19 -10.19 -10.00
CA ALA A 58 7.62 -9.89 -9.87
C ALA A 58 8.31 -11.00 -9.07
N LEU A 59 9.62 -11.19 -9.22
CA LEU A 59 10.35 -12.06 -8.30
C LEU A 59 10.30 -11.50 -6.88
N LEU A 60 10.10 -12.36 -5.88
CA LEU A 60 10.14 -11.97 -4.47
C LEU A 60 11.54 -11.40 -4.14
N PRO A 61 11.63 -10.20 -3.55
CA PRO A 61 12.92 -9.58 -3.28
C PRO A 61 13.68 -10.32 -2.18
N SER A 62 14.97 -10.56 -2.41
CA SER A 62 15.89 -11.21 -1.46
C SER A 62 16.38 -10.29 -0.34
N LYS A 63 16.07 -8.99 -0.44
CA LYS A 63 16.36 -7.98 0.58
C LYS A 63 15.07 -7.26 0.94
N LYS A 64 15.02 -6.73 2.17
CA LYS A 64 13.95 -5.85 2.62
C LYS A 64 13.65 -4.77 1.57
N THR A 65 12.41 -4.74 1.10
CA THR A 65 11.93 -3.83 0.05
C THR A 65 10.62 -3.19 0.46
N ASN A 66 10.50 -1.89 0.23
CA ASN A 66 9.27 -1.14 0.45
C ASN A 66 8.48 -1.03 -0.86
N ILE A 67 7.20 -1.38 -0.82
CA ILE A 67 6.28 -1.32 -1.94
C ILE A 67 5.16 -0.37 -1.56
N GLU A 68 4.91 0.60 -2.42
CA GLU A 68 3.82 1.54 -2.27
C GLU A 68 2.57 0.99 -2.95
N PHE A 69 1.49 0.88 -2.20
CA PHE A 69 0.15 0.54 -2.70
C PHE A 69 -0.57 1.84 -3.05
N ASN A 70 -0.58 2.18 -4.35
CA ASN A 70 -1.20 3.37 -4.91
C ASN A 70 -1.66 3.09 -6.36
N ASN A 71 -2.11 4.15 -7.05
CA ASN A 71 -2.61 4.10 -8.42
C ASN A 71 -1.61 3.63 -9.50
N SER A 72 -0.34 3.39 -9.16
CA SER A 72 0.64 2.81 -10.09
C SER A 72 0.59 1.28 -10.16
N LEU A 73 -0.07 0.63 -9.19
CA LEU A 73 -0.21 -0.82 -9.16
C LEU A 73 -1.37 -1.31 -10.03
N PRO A 74 -1.29 -2.54 -10.55
CA PRO A 74 -2.44 -3.22 -11.15
C PRO A 74 -3.65 -3.20 -10.22
N VAL A 75 -4.84 -3.10 -10.81
CA VAL A 75 -6.12 -3.20 -10.10
C VAL A 75 -6.74 -4.56 -10.37
N TYR A 76 -7.10 -5.28 -9.31
CA TYR A 76 -7.79 -6.57 -9.38
C TYR A 76 -9.21 -6.44 -8.82
N ARG A 77 -10.15 -7.15 -9.44
CA ARG A 77 -11.52 -7.27 -8.93
C ARG A 77 -11.61 -8.47 -8.00
N LEU A 78 -11.67 -8.20 -6.70
CA LEU A 78 -11.94 -9.20 -5.68
C LEU A 78 -13.43 -9.15 -5.32
N ASP A 79 -14.15 -10.23 -5.64
CA ASP A 79 -15.61 -10.32 -5.51
C ASP A 79 -16.32 -9.11 -6.17
N GLN A 80 -16.80 -8.16 -5.36
CA GLN A 80 -17.53 -6.96 -5.78
C GLN A 80 -16.73 -5.67 -5.64
N HIS A 81 -15.44 -5.74 -5.28
CA HIS A 81 -14.61 -4.57 -5.00
C HIS A 81 -13.31 -4.59 -5.82
N ASN A 82 -12.91 -3.42 -6.32
CA ASN A 82 -11.63 -3.23 -6.98
C ASN A 82 -10.57 -2.88 -5.92
N THR A 83 -9.38 -3.46 -6.03
CA THR A 83 -8.25 -3.17 -5.13
C THR A 83 -6.93 -3.09 -5.90
N TYR A 84 -5.98 -2.30 -5.41
CA TYR A 84 -4.60 -2.37 -5.86
C TYR A 84 -3.98 -3.68 -5.40
N VAL A 85 -3.28 -4.36 -6.31
CA VAL A 85 -2.66 -5.66 -6.04
C VAL A 85 -1.20 -5.68 -6.47
N LYS A 86 -0.38 -6.37 -5.68
CA LYS A 86 0.98 -6.72 -6.04
C LYS A 86 1.16 -8.23 -5.96
N GLY A 87 1.63 -8.82 -7.05
CA GLY A 87 1.98 -10.25 -7.11
C GLY A 87 3.48 -10.48 -7.08
N PHE A 88 3.89 -11.54 -6.38
CA PHE A 88 5.24 -12.05 -6.34
C PHE A 88 5.29 -13.53 -6.69
N GLN A 89 6.31 -13.93 -7.45
CA GLN A 89 6.73 -15.31 -7.61
C GLN A 89 7.68 -15.66 -6.46
N LEU A 90 7.37 -16.76 -5.77
CA LEU A 90 8.16 -17.26 -4.67
C LEU A 90 9.42 -17.98 -5.17
N PRO A 91 10.54 -17.92 -4.44
CA PRO A 91 11.70 -18.76 -4.72
C PRO A 91 11.30 -20.24 -4.68
N ALA A 92 11.84 -21.03 -5.61
CA ALA A 92 11.66 -22.47 -5.58
C ALA A 92 12.08 -23.03 -4.22
N PHE A 93 11.27 -23.95 -3.68
CA PHE A 93 11.56 -24.56 -2.39
C PHE A 93 12.79 -25.47 -2.49
N ILE A 94 13.89 -25.02 -1.89
CA ILE A 94 15.13 -25.80 -1.73
C ILE A 94 15.35 -26.13 -0.24
N GLN A 95 15.06 -25.17 0.62
CA GLN A 95 15.09 -25.29 2.08
C GLN A 95 13.94 -24.48 2.68
N PRO A 96 13.56 -24.71 3.95
CA PRO A 96 12.62 -23.84 4.66
C PRO A 96 13.06 -22.38 4.62
N TYR A 97 12.11 -21.46 4.49
CA TYR A 97 12.34 -20.03 4.58
C TYR A 97 11.08 -19.33 5.08
N ARG A 98 11.20 -18.07 5.47
CA ARG A 98 10.07 -17.24 5.91
C ARG A 98 10.00 -15.94 5.11
N ILE A 99 8.79 -15.46 4.92
CA ILE A 99 8.50 -14.19 4.28
C ILE A 99 7.86 -13.30 5.32
N ILE A 100 8.51 -12.19 5.64
CA ILE A 100 7.99 -11.19 6.57
C ILE A 100 7.32 -10.10 5.74
N ILE A 101 6.06 -9.81 6.04
CA ILE A 101 5.23 -8.83 5.34
C ILE A 101 4.70 -7.85 6.39
N LYS A 102 5.05 -6.56 6.28
CA LYS A 102 4.59 -5.51 7.19
C LYS A 102 3.80 -4.45 6.44
N GLY A 103 2.52 -4.31 6.75
CA GLY A 103 1.68 -3.24 6.27
C GLY A 103 1.74 -2.02 7.19
N SER A 104 1.83 -0.84 6.61
CA SER A 104 1.77 0.44 7.32
C SER A 104 0.95 1.46 6.51
N GLY A 105 0.11 2.22 7.20
CA GLY A 105 -0.70 3.27 6.59
C GLY A 105 0.12 4.51 6.23
N ARG A 106 -0.35 5.27 5.22
CA ARG A 106 0.24 6.56 4.83
C ARG A 106 -0.28 7.72 5.71
N GLY A 107 -0.10 7.63 7.02
CA GLY A 107 -0.45 8.72 7.94
C GLY A 107 -1.94 8.85 8.27
N PHE A 108 -2.36 10.04 8.69
CA PHE A 108 -3.74 10.34 9.05
C PHE A 108 -4.55 10.68 7.80
N ALA A 109 -5.64 9.95 7.53
CA ALA A 109 -6.63 10.35 6.53
C ALA A 109 -7.84 10.94 7.27
N ASP A 110 -8.26 12.14 6.90
CA ASP A 110 -9.50 12.76 7.41
C ASP A 110 -9.57 12.85 8.95
N GLY A 111 -8.42 13.14 9.59
CA GLY A 111 -8.31 13.25 11.07
C GLY A 111 -8.29 11.92 11.83
N ASN A 112 -8.40 10.78 11.14
CA ASN A 112 -8.33 9.44 11.72
C ASN A 112 -7.03 8.73 11.33
N VAL A 113 -6.57 7.80 12.17
CA VAL A 113 -5.45 6.92 11.85
C VAL A 113 -5.92 5.95 10.77
N ALA A 114 -5.43 6.12 9.55
CA ALA A 114 -5.65 5.18 8.47
C ALA A 114 -4.57 4.11 8.51
N MET A 115 -4.95 2.86 8.77
CA MET A 115 -4.03 1.72 8.75
C MET A 115 -4.13 0.99 7.42
N PHE A 116 -3.02 0.48 6.91
CA PHE A 116 -3.06 -0.45 5.77
C PHE A 116 -2.97 -1.88 6.32
N ALA A 117 -4.05 -2.63 6.22
CA ALA A 117 -4.08 -4.06 6.54
C ALA A 117 -3.86 -4.89 5.27
N PRO A 118 -2.69 -5.51 5.08
CA PRO A 118 -2.45 -6.36 3.93
C PRO A 118 -3.24 -7.67 4.05
N VAL A 119 -4.08 -7.93 3.05
CA VAL A 119 -4.59 -9.26 2.77
C VAL A 119 -3.58 -9.99 1.90
N ILE A 120 -3.22 -11.21 2.29
CA ILE A 120 -2.15 -11.99 1.68
C ILE A 120 -2.70 -13.33 1.23
N TYR A 121 -2.62 -13.62 -0.06
CA TYR A 121 -2.96 -14.93 -0.62
C TYR A 121 -1.69 -15.65 -1.06
N THR A 122 -1.58 -16.94 -0.73
CA THR A 122 -0.58 -17.82 -1.36
C THR A 122 -1.26 -18.64 -2.44
N LEU A 123 -0.61 -18.80 -3.58
CA LEU A 123 -1.15 -19.52 -4.74
C LEU A 123 -0.23 -20.66 -5.18
N ASP A 124 -0.83 -21.66 -5.83
CA ASP A 124 -0.11 -22.75 -6.50
C ASP A 124 0.34 -22.37 -7.93
N ALA A 125 0.93 -23.34 -8.65
CA ALA A 125 1.37 -23.19 -10.05
C ALA A 125 0.24 -22.81 -11.03
N HIS A 126 -1.02 -23.08 -10.69
CA HIS A 126 -2.20 -22.82 -11.49
C HIS A 126 -2.98 -21.60 -10.98
N TYR A 127 -2.35 -20.79 -10.13
CA TYR A 127 -2.92 -19.60 -9.51
C TYR A 127 -4.15 -19.88 -8.64
N GLN A 128 -4.31 -21.09 -8.13
CA GLN A 128 -5.34 -21.44 -7.16
C GLN A 128 -4.92 -21.00 -5.76
N VAL A 129 -5.85 -20.42 -5.01
CA VAL A 129 -5.59 -19.95 -3.64
C VAL A 129 -5.42 -21.15 -2.70
N LEU A 130 -4.28 -21.22 -2.02
CA LEU A 130 -3.96 -22.27 -1.04
C LEU A 130 -4.16 -21.79 0.39
N ARG A 131 -3.71 -20.57 0.72
CA ARG A 131 -3.93 -19.94 2.02
C ARG A 131 -4.29 -18.47 1.86
N VAL A 132 -5.04 -17.99 2.83
CA VAL A 132 -5.46 -16.61 2.95
C VAL A 132 -5.10 -16.12 4.35
N PHE A 133 -4.50 -14.93 4.44
CA PHE A 133 -4.29 -14.21 5.69
C PHE A 133 -4.96 -12.85 5.57
N LYS A 134 -5.90 -12.57 6.47
CA LYS A 134 -6.64 -11.29 6.54
C LYS A 134 -6.19 -10.47 7.74
N ALA A 135 -6.80 -9.29 7.95
CA ALA A 135 -6.49 -8.42 9.08
C ALA A 135 -6.38 -9.14 10.44
N ASP A 136 -7.28 -10.09 10.73
CA ASP A 136 -7.32 -10.84 12.00
C ASP A 136 -6.13 -11.81 12.17
N ASP A 137 -5.48 -12.22 11.08
CA ASP A 137 -4.29 -13.07 11.09
C ASP A 137 -2.99 -12.29 11.28
N LEU A 138 -3.06 -10.95 11.28
CA LEU A 138 -1.90 -10.07 11.37
C LEU A 138 -1.59 -9.72 12.83
N VAL A 139 -0.30 -9.72 13.14
CA VAL A 139 0.20 -9.30 14.46
C VAL A 139 0.44 -7.79 14.44
N ARG A 140 -0.15 -7.06 15.37
CA ARG A 140 0.12 -5.63 15.54
C ARG A 140 1.53 -5.39 16.08
N ARG A 141 2.32 -4.58 15.36
CA ARG A 141 3.70 -4.21 15.71
C ARG A 141 3.83 -2.70 15.87
N GLY A 142 3.29 -2.17 16.96
CA GLY A 142 3.23 -0.73 17.22
C GLY A 142 1.89 -0.10 16.83
N ALA A 143 1.85 1.22 16.71
CA ALA A 143 0.58 1.95 16.57
C ALA A 143 -0.13 1.69 15.24
N THR A 144 0.61 1.65 14.13
CA THR A 144 0.06 1.69 12.75
C THR A 144 0.58 0.59 11.84
N THR A 145 1.28 -0.41 12.39
CA THR A 145 1.92 -1.48 11.62
C THR A 145 1.30 -2.82 11.95
N LEU A 146 0.96 -3.57 10.91
CA LEU A 146 0.45 -4.93 10.97
C LEU A 146 1.44 -5.85 10.26
N GLU A 147 1.78 -6.98 10.87
CA GLU A 147 2.83 -7.89 10.39
C GLU A 147 2.30 -9.31 10.24
N ARG A 148 2.66 -9.98 9.15
CA ARG A 148 2.52 -11.42 8.98
C ARG A 148 3.86 -12.03 8.62
N THR A 149 4.15 -13.18 9.22
CA THR A 149 5.24 -14.04 8.77
C THR A 149 4.64 -15.29 8.13
N VAL A 150 4.94 -15.50 6.85
CA VAL A 150 4.53 -16.69 6.09
C VAL A 150 5.72 -17.63 6.02
N PHE A 151 5.59 -18.83 6.60
CA PHE A 151 6.62 -19.86 6.52
C PHE A 151 6.37 -20.76 5.30
N ILE A 152 7.42 -20.99 4.52
CA ILE A 152 7.47 -21.98 3.43
C ILE A 152 8.38 -23.12 3.89
N ASN A 153 7.85 -24.33 3.87
CA ASN A 153 8.46 -25.55 4.40
C ASN A 153 8.00 -26.76 3.53
N PRO A 154 8.47 -27.99 3.81
CA PRO A 154 8.13 -29.14 2.98
C PRO A 154 6.63 -29.40 2.82
N SER A 155 5.81 -29.07 3.83
CA SER A 155 4.36 -29.32 3.81
C SER A 155 3.58 -28.38 2.88
N ASN A 156 4.12 -27.19 2.60
CA ASN A 156 3.47 -26.18 1.75
C ASN A 156 4.37 -25.73 0.58
N ARG A 157 5.29 -26.60 0.16
CA ARG A 157 6.19 -26.41 -1.00
C ARG A 157 5.45 -26.21 -2.34
N ALA A 158 4.14 -26.47 -2.39
CA ALA A 158 3.31 -26.25 -3.56
C ALA A 158 2.96 -24.76 -3.78
N GLU A 159 3.18 -23.91 -2.78
CA GLU A 159 3.02 -22.46 -2.90
C GLU A 159 4.10 -21.88 -3.81
N GLN A 160 3.70 -21.26 -4.92
CA GLN A 160 4.60 -20.70 -5.93
C GLN A 160 4.42 -19.19 -6.11
N TYR A 161 3.29 -18.64 -5.69
CA TYR A 161 3.04 -17.20 -5.79
C TYR A 161 2.46 -16.63 -4.50
N LEU A 162 2.64 -15.33 -4.35
CA LEU A 162 2.14 -14.53 -3.24
C LEU A 162 1.43 -13.30 -3.82
N LEU A 163 0.17 -13.08 -3.48
CA LEU A 163 -0.54 -11.85 -3.77
C LEU A 163 -0.73 -11.05 -2.50
N ILE A 164 -0.55 -9.73 -2.60
CA ILE A 164 -0.76 -8.79 -1.51
C ILE A 164 -1.65 -7.66 -2.01
N PHE A 165 -2.65 -7.29 -1.24
CA PHE A 165 -3.54 -6.14 -1.49
C PHE A 165 -4.08 -5.59 -0.16
N GLY A 166 -4.69 -4.41 -0.18
CA GLY A 166 -5.26 -3.81 1.02
C GLY A 166 -6.64 -4.40 1.35
N GLU A 167 -6.93 -4.59 2.64
CA GLU A 167 -8.27 -4.88 3.14
C GLU A 167 -9.20 -3.71 2.80
N THR A 168 -10.35 -3.99 2.17
CA THR A 168 -11.30 -2.97 1.70
C THR A 168 -12.51 -2.78 2.62
N GLY A 169 -12.56 -3.49 3.75
CA GLY A 169 -13.66 -3.40 4.72
C GLY A 169 -13.55 -2.19 5.67
N ASP A 170 -14.71 -1.67 6.09
CA ASP A 170 -14.83 -0.71 7.19
C ASP A 170 -14.70 -1.46 8.54
N LEU A 171 -13.58 -2.15 8.76
CA LEU A 171 -13.30 -2.76 10.06
C LEU A 171 -12.83 -1.66 11.00
N SER A 172 -13.76 -1.08 11.74
CA SER A 172 -13.45 -0.16 12.84
C SER A 172 -12.99 -0.97 14.05
N PHE A 173 -11.69 -0.96 14.33
CA PHE A 173 -11.21 -1.42 15.63
C PHE A 173 -11.40 -0.29 16.63
N GLU A 174 -12.14 -0.60 17.71
CA GLU A 174 -12.28 0.29 18.84
C GLU A 174 -11.03 0.15 19.72
N SER A 175 -10.08 1.05 19.57
CA SER A 175 -8.89 1.07 20.43
C SER A 175 -9.20 1.95 21.64
N SER A 176 -9.56 1.35 22.76
CA SER A 176 -9.65 2.07 24.04
C SER A 176 -8.25 2.32 24.58
N THR A 177 -7.68 3.48 24.31
CA THR A 177 -6.51 3.97 25.06
C THR A 177 -7.02 4.71 26.29
N ALA A 178 -6.82 4.11 27.47
CA ALA A 178 -7.02 4.80 28.74
C ALA A 178 -5.78 5.67 29.01
N SER A 179 -5.92 6.99 28.86
CA SER A 179 -4.90 7.91 29.34
C SER A 179 -5.18 8.21 30.80
N ILE A 180 -4.32 7.73 31.70
CA ILE A 180 -4.35 8.11 33.12
C ILE A 180 -3.54 9.39 33.25
N THR A 181 -4.23 10.52 33.34
CA THR A 181 -3.62 11.78 33.78
C THR A 181 -3.84 11.90 35.28
N THR A 182 -2.75 11.83 36.05
CA THR A 182 -2.78 12.13 37.49
C THR A 182 -2.68 13.64 37.65
N ALA A 183 -3.77 14.29 38.01
CA ALA A 183 -3.73 15.70 38.42
C ALA A 183 -3.55 15.76 39.93
N ILE A 184 -2.53 16.48 40.40
CA ILE A 184 -2.33 16.77 41.82
C ILE A 184 -3.19 17.98 42.15
N VAL A 185 -4.27 17.78 42.91
CA VAL A 185 -5.10 18.90 43.40
C VAL A 185 -4.72 19.17 44.86
N PRO A 186 -4.13 20.33 45.17
CA PRO A 186 -3.89 20.71 46.55
C PRO A 186 -5.21 21.08 47.23
N ALA A 187 -5.66 20.27 48.18
CA ALA A 187 -6.85 20.53 49.01
C ALA A 187 -6.43 20.53 50.49
N GLY A 188 -5.81 21.63 50.94
CA GLY A 188 -5.29 21.73 52.31
C GLY A 188 -4.11 20.76 52.57
N PRO A 189 -3.89 20.28 53.82
CA PRO A 189 -2.73 19.45 54.18
C PRO A 189 -2.76 18.03 53.58
N VAL A 190 -3.73 17.71 52.73
CA VAL A 190 -3.93 16.39 52.14
C VAL A 190 -3.74 16.48 50.63
N ILE A 191 -2.83 15.66 50.11
CA ILE A 191 -2.64 15.45 48.67
C ILE A 191 -3.51 14.27 48.25
N VAL A 192 -4.48 14.52 47.37
CA VAL A 192 -5.33 13.46 46.81
C VAL A 192 -4.95 13.27 45.34
N PRO A 193 -4.53 12.06 44.91
CA PRO A 193 -4.36 11.78 43.49
C PRO A 193 -5.74 11.75 42.82
N TRP A 194 -5.98 12.68 41.89
CA TRP A 194 -7.20 12.69 41.09
C TRP A 194 -6.95 11.94 39.77
N HIS A 195 -7.66 10.83 39.58
CA HIS A 195 -7.61 10.05 38.35
C HIS A 195 -8.75 10.47 37.41
N SER A 196 -8.42 11.23 36.37
CA SER A 196 -9.32 11.47 35.25
C SER A 196 -9.00 10.46 34.15
N ALA A 197 -9.76 9.36 34.07
CA ALA A 197 -9.71 8.48 32.92
C ALA A 197 -10.56 9.08 31.80
N SER A 198 -9.92 9.66 30.78
CA SER A 198 -10.62 9.92 29.52
C SER A 198 -10.48 8.68 28.63
N GLN A 199 -11.59 8.01 28.35
CA GLN A 199 -11.63 6.98 27.31
C GLN A 199 -11.70 7.69 25.97
N LYS A 200 -10.58 7.74 25.25
CA LYS A 200 -10.59 8.19 23.86
C LYS A 200 -10.82 6.98 22.97
N THR A 201 -12.06 6.81 22.54
CA THR A 201 -12.41 5.86 21.49
C THR A 201 -11.91 6.39 20.15
N SER A 202 -10.89 5.77 19.58
CA SER A 202 -10.51 6.03 18.19
C SER A 202 -10.99 4.89 17.30
N ARG A 203 -11.69 5.25 16.21
CA ARG A 203 -12.00 4.31 15.13
C ARG A 203 -10.80 4.28 14.19
N ILE A 204 -10.22 3.11 14.03
CA ILE A 204 -9.19 2.87 13.03
C ILE A 204 -9.88 2.43 11.74
N TYR A 205 -9.58 3.07 10.62
CA TYR A 205 -10.09 2.66 9.32
C TYR A 205 -8.99 2.00 8.51
N TYR A 206 -9.34 0.95 7.76
CA TYR A 206 -8.41 0.38 6.78
C TYR A 206 -8.45 1.17 5.48
N ALA A 207 -7.28 1.64 5.07
CA ALA A 207 -7.07 2.28 3.79
C ALA A 207 -6.69 1.22 2.74
N PRO A 208 -7.24 1.32 1.52
CA PRO A 208 -6.83 0.47 0.40
C PRO A 208 -5.43 0.82 -0.14
N THR A 209 -4.84 1.92 0.33
CA THR A 209 -3.49 2.39 -0.03
C THR A 209 -2.61 2.47 1.21
N GLY A 210 -1.31 2.26 1.00
CA GLY A 210 -0.37 2.14 2.10
C GLY A 210 1.01 1.76 1.62
N ARG A 211 1.84 1.30 2.55
CA ARG A 211 3.16 0.76 2.28
C ARG A 211 3.25 -0.65 2.84
N VAL A 212 3.80 -1.55 2.03
CA VAL A 212 4.20 -2.89 2.44
C VAL A 212 5.71 -3.00 2.43
N GLU A 213 6.29 -3.34 3.57
CA GLU A 213 7.67 -3.81 3.65
C GLU A 213 7.66 -5.34 3.53
N ILE A 214 8.48 -5.89 2.64
CA ILE A 214 8.58 -7.34 2.42
C ILE A 214 10.04 -7.80 2.41
N GLU A 215 10.28 -8.97 2.99
CA GLU A 215 11.60 -9.61 3.05
C GLU A 215 11.47 -11.13 3.07
N ALA A 216 12.25 -11.81 2.23
CA ALA A 216 12.41 -13.26 2.27
C ALA A 216 13.69 -13.63 3.03
N ILE A 217 13.58 -14.47 4.04
CA ILE A 217 14.68 -14.87 4.92
C ILE A 217 14.79 -16.40 4.90
N PRO A 218 15.94 -16.98 4.50
CA PRO A 218 16.19 -18.41 4.53
C PRO A 218 16.10 -19.04 5.93
#